data_AF-H9GB34-F1
#
_entry.id   AF-H9GB34-F1
#
_cell.length_a   1.000
_cell.length_b   1.000
_cell.length_c   1.000
_cell.angle_alpha   90.00
_cell.angle_beta   90.00
_cell.angle_gamma   90.00
#
_symmetry.space_group_name_H-M   'P 1'
#
loop_
_entity.id
_entity.type
_entity.pdbx_description
1 polymer ?
#
loop_
_entity_poly.entity_id
_entity_poly.type
_entity_poly.pdbx_seq_one_letter_code
_entity_poly.pdbx_strand_id
1 'polypeptide(L)'
;MVLIKEFRVVLPCSVEEYQVGQLFSVAEASKNNTGGGEGIEVLTNEPYEQEGERGQYTHKIYHLQSKVPGFIKMFAPEGSLVVHERAWNAYPYCRTVITNEYMKEDFFVKIETWHKPDLGDQDNVHGLDAETWKDVEVVHIDIGDRTQVSDDDYKPDEDPALFKSQKTGRGPLGPDWKRELANNEDCPHMCAYKLVTVKFRWWGLQGRVEKFIQKQERRLFTNFHRQLFCWLDKWVDLSMADIRRMEEETQRELDEIRQKGTVRGMTAGDE
;
A
#
# COMPACT_ATOMS: atom_id res chain seq x y z
N MET A 1 19.32 10.25 -10.83
CA MET A 1 19.46 9.52 -9.56
C MET A 1 18.06 9.34 -9.01
N VAL A 2 17.74 8.13 -8.55
CA VAL A 2 16.46 7.72 -7.96
C VAL A 2 16.76 7.03 -6.63
N LEU A 3 15.81 6.97 -5.72
CA LEU A 3 15.94 6.25 -4.45
C LEU A 3 15.09 4.99 -4.48
N ILE A 4 15.72 3.83 -4.32
CA ILE A 4 15.07 2.51 -4.39
C ILE A 4 15.15 1.82 -3.03
N LYS A 5 14.02 1.27 -2.56
CA LYS A 5 13.95 0.40 -1.38
C LYS A 5 13.04 -0.79 -1.68
N GLU A 6 13.32 -1.94 -1.11
CA GLU A 6 12.41 -3.10 -1.13
C GLU A 6 11.82 -3.31 0.26
N PHE A 7 10.50 -3.16 0.39
CA PHE A 7 9.78 -3.47 1.62
C PHE A 7 9.25 -4.89 1.57
N ARG A 8 9.71 -5.74 2.49
CA ARG A 8 9.25 -7.13 2.64
C ARG A 8 8.23 -7.21 3.77
N VAL A 9 7.02 -7.68 3.43
CA VAL A 9 5.92 -7.85 4.39
C VAL A 9 5.51 -9.31 4.43
N VAL A 10 5.93 -10.02 5.47
CA VAL A 10 5.48 -11.40 5.74
C VAL A 10 4.09 -11.35 6.36
N LEU A 11 3.20 -12.25 5.95
CA LEU A 11 1.81 -12.29 6.39
C LEU A 11 1.34 -13.72 6.69
N PRO A 12 0.51 -13.93 7.72
CA PRO A 12 -0.11 -15.22 8.05
C PRO A 12 -1.38 -15.47 7.21
N CYS A 13 -1.25 -15.36 5.89
CA CYS A 13 -2.26 -15.74 4.91
C CYS A 13 -1.59 -16.31 3.66
N SER A 14 -2.36 -17.04 2.85
CA SER A 14 -1.85 -17.53 1.57
C SER A 14 -1.79 -16.42 0.52
N VAL A 15 -1.09 -16.68 -0.58
CA VAL A 15 -1.04 -15.78 -1.76
C VAL A 15 -2.46 -15.59 -2.32
N GLU A 16 -3.26 -16.66 -2.40
CA GLU A 16 -4.64 -16.62 -2.88
C GLU A 16 -5.55 -15.81 -1.95
N GLU A 17 -5.45 -16.02 -0.64
CA GLU A 17 -6.19 -15.23 0.36
C GLU A 17 -5.82 -13.75 0.29
N TYR A 18 -4.53 -13.43 0.14
CA TYR A 18 -4.05 -12.06 0.04
C TYR A 18 -4.65 -11.32 -1.17
N GLN A 19 -4.88 -12.00 -2.29
CA GLN A 19 -5.51 -11.37 -3.46
C GLN A 19 -6.87 -10.75 -3.10
N VAL A 20 -7.71 -11.48 -2.36
CA VAL A 20 -9.02 -11.00 -1.89
C VAL A 20 -8.85 -9.95 -0.80
N GLY A 21 -8.04 -10.25 0.22
CA GLY A 21 -7.84 -9.38 1.38
C GLY A 21 -7.24 -8.02 1.04
N GLN A 22 -6.32 -7.97 0.07
CA GLN A 22 -5.76 -6.73 -0.44
C GLN A 22 -6.82 -5.84 -1.08
N LEU A 23 -7.63 -6.38 -1.99
CA LEU A 23 -8.65 -5.61 -2.70
C LEU A 23 -9.73 -5.07 -1.75
N PHE A 24 -10.19 -5.91 -0.81
CA PHE A 24 -11.09 -5.49 0.27
C PHE A 24 -10.48 -4.35 1.09
N SER A 25 -9.23 -4.53 1.54
CA SER A 25 -8.56 -3.57 2.41
C SER A 25 -8.26 -2.25 1.68
N VAL A 26 -7.98 -2.28 0.37
CA VAL A 26 -7.83 -1.06 -0.44
C VAL A 26 -9.15 -0.31 -0.49
N ALA A 27 -10.29 -0.99 -0.68
CA ALA A 27 -11.59 -0.34 -0.69
C ALA A 27 -11.89 0.36 0.64
N GLU A 28 -11.73 -0.35 1.77
CA GLU A 28 -11.96 0.20 3.11
C GLU A 28 -10.99 1.34 3.46
N ALA A 29 -9.69 1.16 3.17
CA ALA A 29 -8.68 2.20 3.40
C ALA A 29 -8.96 3.44 2.53
N SER A 30 -9.49 3.27 1.31
CA SER A 30 -9.88 4.39 0.45
C SER A 30 -11.01 5.21 1.08
N LYS A 31 -12.04 4.54 1.61
CA LYS A 31 -13.17 5.18 2.31
C LYS A 31 -12.69 5.94 3.56
N ASN A 32 -11.78 5.35 4.32
CA ASN A 32 -11.23 5.94 5.54
C ASN A 32 -10.34 7.17 5.30
N ASN A 33 -9.84 7.36 4.07
CA ASN A 33 -8.97 8.48 3.71
C ASN A 33 -9.62 9.53 2.79
N THR A 34 -10.91 9.39 2.49
CA THR A 34 -11.64 10.26 1.56
C THR A 34 -12.71 11.09 2.26
N GLY A 35 -12.79 12.37 1.92
CA GLY A 35 -13.79 13.31 2.42
C GLY A 35 -13.35 14.77 2.34
N GLY A 36 -14.31 15.70 2.28
CA GLY A 36 -14.05 17.14 2.34
C GLY A 36 -13.27 17.70 1.15
N GLY A 37 -13.49 17.14 -0.05
CA GLY A 37 -12.77 17.49 -1.27
C GLY A 37 -11.42 16.77 -1.45
N GLU A 38 -10.97 15.99 -0.48
CA GLU A 38 -9.69 15.28 -0.49
C GLU A 38 -9.84 13.76 -0.46
N GLY A 39 -8.77 13.05 -0.79
CA GLY A 39 -8.72 11.59 -0.83
C GLY A 39 -8.72 11.02 -2.24
N ILE A 40 -9.40 9.88 -2.41
CA ILE A 40 -9.25 9.03 -3.59
C ILE A 40 -10.46 9.18 -4.52
N GLU A 41 -10.18 9.43 -5.79
CA GLU A 41 -11.13 9.38 -6.90
C GLU A 41 -10.73 8.24 -7.85
N VAL A 42 -11.68 7.37 -8.18
CA VAL A 42 -11.44 6.25 -9.11
C VAL A 42 -11.99 6.62 -10.48
N LEU A 43 -11.11 6.80 -11.45
CA LEU A 43 -11.48 7.16 -12.83
C LEU A 43 -11.73 5.93 -13.70
N THR A 44 -10.93 4.90 -13.53
CA THR A 44 -11.02 3.66 -14.31
C THR A 44 -10.73 2.47 -13.41
N ASN A 45 -11.54 1.42 -13.57
CA ASN A 45 -11.31 0.10 -12.98
C ASN A 45 -11.84 -0.95 -13.97
N GLU A 46 -10.95 -1.49 -14.80
CA GLU A 46 -11.35 -2.39 -15.88
C GLU A 46 -10.33 -3.52 -16.10
N PRO A 47 -10.74 -4.69 -16.60
CA PRO A 47 -9.80 -5.72 -17.00
C PRO A 47 -8.95 -5.23 -18.19
N TYR A 48 -7.68 -5.63 -18.24
CA TYR A 48 -6.80 -5.37 -19.38
C TYR A 48 -6.10 -6.64 -19.87
N GLU A 49 -5.70 -6.62 -21.13
CA GLU A 49 -4.83 -7.62 -21.75
C GLU A 49 -3.81 -6.90 -22.62
N GLN A 50 -2.52 -7.05 -22.32
CA GLN A 50 -1.42 -6.44 -23.08
C GLN A 50 -0.25 -7.41 -23.15
N GLU A 51 0.25 -7.68 -24.36
CA GLU A 51 1.47 -8.48 -24.58
C GLU A 51 1.45 -9.87 -23.89
N GLY A 52 0.26 -10.45 -23.72
CA GLY A 52 0.06 -11.74 -23.04
C GLY A 52 -0.09 -11.67 -21.52
N GLU A 53 0.11 -10.49 -20.92
CA GLU A 53 -0.25 -10.19 -19.53
C GLU A 53 -1.74 -9.85 -19.44
N ARG A 54 -2.44 -10.44 -18.47
CA ARG A 54 -3.85 -10.18 -18.18
C ARG A 54 -4.01 -9.79 -16.73
N GLY A 55 -4.88 -8.83 -16.46
CA GLY A 55 -5.09 -8.37 -15.10
C GLY A 55 -6.18 -7.32 -14.99
N GLN A 56 -6.14 -6.57 -13.88
CA GLN A 56 -6.98 -5.41 -13.66
C GLN A 56 -6.16 -4.13 -13.78
N TYR A 57 -6.65 -3.18 -14.57
CA TYR A 57 -6.12 -1.84 -14.68
C TYR A 57 -6.96 -0.90 -13.83
N THR A 58 -6.29 -0.06 -13.02
CA THR A 58 -6.96 1.02 -12.31
C THR A 58 -6.25 2.35 -12.55
N HIS A 59 -7.03 3.41 -12.74
CA HIS A 59 -6.55 4.79 -12.74
C HIS A 59 -7.28 5.55 -11.63
N LYS A 60 -6.51 6.03 -10.65
CA LYS A 60 -7.00 6.82 -9.52
C LYS A 60 -6.31 8.17 -9.46
N ILE A 61 -7.02 9.14 -8.90
CA ILE A 61 -6.49 10.46 -8.54
C ILE A 61 -6.48 10.59 -7.03
N TYR A 62 -5.34 10.98 -6.47
CA TYR A 62 -5.21 11.36 -5.08
C TYR A 62 -5.19 12.88 -4.95
N HIS A 63 -6.16 13.41 -4.21
CA HIS A 63 -6.30 14.83 -3.87
C HIS A 63 -5.67 15.06 -2.48
N LEU A 64 -4.46 15.63 -2.43
CA LEU A 64 -3.61 15.64 -1.22
C LEU A 64 -3.43 17.02 -0.55
N GLN A 65 -4.32 17.97 -0.81
CA GLN A 65 -4.07 19.39 -0.54
C GLN A 65 -3.79 19.72 0.95
N SER A 66 -4.62 19.27 1.89
CA SER A 66 -4.35 19.44 3.32
C SER A 66 -3.44 18.35 3.88
N LYS A 67 -3.37 17.18 3.23
CA LYS A 67 -2.70 15.96 3.68
C LYS A 67 -1.17 15.93 3.53
N VAL A 68 -0.56 16.80 2.73
CA VAL A 68 0.91 16.91 2.62
C VAL A 68 1.51 17.85 3.67
N PRO A 69 2.82 17.72 4.01
CA PRO A 69 3.50 18.63 4.94
C PRO A 69 3.58 20.07 4.42
N GLY A 70 3.69 21.04 5.33
CA GLY A 70 3.74 22.47 5.01
C GLY A 70 4.93 22.84 4.12
N PHE A 71 6.08 22.18 4.29
CA PHE A 71 7.24 22.43 3.43
C PHE A 71 6.99 22.05 1.97
N ILE A 72 6.13 21.06 1.68
CA ILE A 72 5.75 20.70 0.30
C ILE A 72 4.79 21.75 -0.25
N LYS A 73 3.80 22.19 0.54
CA LYS A 73 2.83 23.22 0.14
C LYS A 73 3.48 24.56 -0.22
N MET A 74 4.57 24.93 0.48
CA MET A 74 5.27 26.19 0.25
C MET A 74 5.88 26.33 -1.15
N PHE A 75 6.19 25.21 -1.81
CA PHE A 75 6.79 25.21 -3.16
C PHE A 75 5.87 24.65 -4.24
N ALA A 76 4.75 24.03 -3.86
CA ALA A 76 3.77 23.46 -4.78
C ALA A 76 2.80 24.55 -5.27
N PRO A 77 2.70 24.82 -6.58
CA PRO A 77 1.65 25.66 -7.12
C PRO A 77 0.26 25.15 -6.73
N GLU A 78 -0.73 26.06 -6.70
CA GLU A 78 -2.12 25.68 -6.43
C GLU A 78 -2.61 24.63 -7.44
N GLY A 79 -3.20 23.55 -6.94
CA GLY A 79 -3.63 22.40 -7.76
C GLY A 79 -2.53 21.40 -8.12
N SER A 80 -1.25 21.66 -7.82
CA SER A 80 -0.16 20.73 -8.15
C SER A 80 0.00 19.56 -7.16
N LEU A 81 -0.82 19.48 -6.12
CA LEU A 81 -0.83 18.42 -5.10
C LEU A 81 -1.82 17.29 -5.43
N VAL A 82 -2.07 17.12 -6.73
CA VAL A 82 -2.86 16.04 -7.28
C VAL A 82 -1.88 15.05 -7.92
N VAL A 83 -1.98 13.78 -7.56
CA VAL A 83 -1.16 12.72 -8.17
C VAL A 83 -2.04 11.65 -8.80
N HIS A 84 -1.60 11.16 -9.94
CA HIS A 84 -2.29 10.13 -10.73
C HIS A 84 -1.61 8.80 -10.49
N GLU A 85 -2.35 7.85 -9.92
CA GLU A 85 -1.94 6.47 -9.78
C GLU A 85 -2.52 5.65 -10.91
N ARG A 86 -1.66 4.93 -11.62
CA ARG A 86 -2.04 3.91 -12.58
C ARG A 86 -1.46 2.58 -12.12
N ALA A 87 -2.31 1.58 -11.95
CA ALA A 87 -1.90 0.26 -11.51
C ALA A 87 -2.31 -0.81 -12.51
N TRP A 88 -1.39 -1.74 -12.77
CA TRP A 88 -1.55 -2.94 -13.57
C TRP A 88 -1.39 -4.13 -12.64
N ASN A 89 -2.51 -4.67 -12.20
CA ASN A 89 -2.57 -5.79 -11.26
C ASN A 89 -2.75 -7.10 -12.03
N ALA A 90 -1.63 -7.77 -12.34
CA ALA A 90 -1.57 -9.11 -12.93
C ALA A 90 -1.15 -10.13 -11.85
N TYR A 91 -1.94 -10.19 -10.78
CA TYR A 91 -1.64 -10.98 -9.58
C TYR A 91 -1.12 -12.38 -9.94
N PRO A 92 0.04 -12.84 -9.39
CA PRO A 92 0.71 -12.34 -8.19
C PRO A 92 1.70 -11.19 -8.39
N TYR A 93 1.85 -10.65 -9.60
CA TYR A 93 2.63 -9.43 -9.85
C TYR A 93 1.72 -8.21 -9.93
N CYS A 94 2.17 -7.08 -9.39
CA CYS A 94 1.46 -5.81 -9.53
C CYS A 94 2.46 -4.68 -9.75
N ARG A 95 2.15 -3.79 -10.68
CA ARG A 95 2.92 -2.59 -10.96
C ARG A 95 2.04 -1.36 -10.82
N THR A 96 2.45 -0.45 -9.96
CA THR A 96 1.78 0.83 -9.74
C THR A 96 2.73 1.98 -10.07
N VAL A 97 2.25 2.96 -10.81
CA VAL A 97 3.01 4.16 -11.19
C VAL A 97 2.21 5.39 -10.80
N ILE A 98 2.78 6.19 -9.90
CA ILE A 98 2.23 7.45 -9.41
C ILE A 98 3.00 8.59 -10.07
N THR A 99 2.27 9.53 -10.68
CA THR A 99 2.81 10.65 -11.44
C THR A 99 2.14 11.96 -11.06
N ASN A 100 2.76 13.08 -11.39
CA ASN A 100 2.23 14.42 -11.15
C ASN A 100 2.33 15.23 -12.44
N GLU A 101 1.21 15.81 -12.87
CA GLU A 101 1.14 16.50 -14.16
C GLU A 101 2.07 17.72 -14.24
N TYR A 102 2.23 18.44 -13.12
CA TYR A 102 3.09 19.63 -13.04
C TYR A 102 4.56 19.25 -13.17
N MET A 103 5.01 18.22 -12.46
CA MET A 103 6.41 17.79 -12.46
C MET A 103 6.80 16.92 -13.66
N LYS A 104 5.84 16.37 -14.41
CA LYS A 104 6.08 15.51 -15.58
C LYS A 104 7.07 14.39 -15.22
N GLU A 105 8.14 14.24 -16.01
CA GLU A 105 9.19 13.23 -15.83
C GLU A 105 10.08 13.45 -14.60
N ASP A 106 10.01 14.63 -13.98
CA ASP A 106 10.82 14.95 -12.80
C ASP A 106 10.23 14.36 -11.51
N PHE A 107 9.04 13.77 -11.55
CA PHE A 107 8.45 13.04 -10.43
C PHE A 107 7.82 11.72 -10.87
N PHE A 108 8.19 10.64 -10.17
CA PHE A 108 7.35 9.45 -10.10
C PHE A 108 7.60 8.67 -8.81
N VAL A 109 6.59 7.91 -8.40
CA VAL A 109 6.74 6.80 -7.47
C VAL A 109 6.30 5.54 -8.19
N LYS A 110 7.17 4.55 -8.30
CA LYS A 110 6.86 3.26 -8.91
C LYS A 110 6.94 2.20 -7.82
N ILE A 111 5.87 1.42 -7.68
CA ILE A 111 5.76 0.31 -6.74
C ILE A 111 5.57 -0.96 -7.56
N GLU A 112 6.55 -1.84 -7.53
CA GLU A 112 6.51 -3.15 -8.18
C GLU A 112 6.45 -4.20 -7.08
N THR A 113 5.46 -5.07 -7.13
CA THR A 113 5.20 -6.05 -6.07
C THR A 113 5.13 -7.45 -6.60
N TRP A 114 5.94 -8.34 -6.03
CA TRP A 114 5.75 -9.77 -6.13
C TRP A 114 5.14 -10.31 -4.84
N HIS A 115 4.12 -11.14 -4.97
CA HIS A 115 3.54 -11.91 -3.88
C HIS A 115 4.02 -13.35 -4.01
N LYS A 116 4.75 -13.85 -3.01
CA LYS A 116 5.39 -15.17 -3.05
C LYS A 116 4.99 -16.01 -1.83
N PRO A 117 4.83 -17.34 -1.99
CA PRO A 117 4.50 -18.26 -0.90
C PRO A 117 5.76 -18.64 -0.12
N ASP A 118 6.42 -17.65 0.48
CA ASP A 118 7.64 -17.79 1.28
C ASP A 118 7.61 -16.84 2.49
N LEU A 119 8.73 -16.76 3.21
CA LEU A 119 8.89 -15.94 4.41
C LEU A 119 9.80 -14.71 4.19
N GLY A 120 9.95 -14.24 2.94
CA GLY A 120 10.73 -13.04 2.66
C GLY A 120 12.23 -13.28 2.48
N ASP A 121 12.65 -14.50 2.18
CA ASP A 121 14.05 -14.94 2.11
C ASP A 121 14.68 -14.83 0.70
N GLN A 122 13.87 -14.76 -0.36
CA GLN A 122 14.38 -14.57 -1.72
C GLN A 122 14.99 -13.17 -1.94
N ASP A 123 16.19 -13.12 -2.51
CA ASP A 123 16.83 -11.88 -2.91
C ASP A 123 16.57 -11.54 -4.37
N ASN A 124 16.45 -10.24 -4.66
CA ASN A 124 16.28 -9.67 -6.00
C ASN A 124 15.18 -10.36 -6.83
N VAL A 125 14.01 -10.60 -6.23
CA VAL A 125 12.86 -11.24 -6.91
C VAL A 125 12.36 -10.47 -8.14
N HIS A 126 12.72 -9.19 -8.24
CA HIS A 126 12.40 -8.30 -9.35
C HIS A 126 13.40 -8.36 -10.51
N GLY A 127 14.51 -9.10 -10.36
CA GLY A 127 15.48 -9.30 -11.43
C GLY A 127 16.23 -8.02 -11.84
N LEU A 128 16.49 -7.11 -10.89
CA LEU A 128 17.31 -5.93 -11.14
C LEU A 128 18.75 -6.33 -11.48
N ASP A 129 19.45 -5.48 -12.24
CA ASP A 129 20.87 -5.66 -12.49
C ASP A 129 21.69 -5.52 -11.18
N ALA A 130 22.88 -6.11 -11.17
CA ALA A 130 23.72 -6.17 -9.96
C ALA A 130 24.19 -4.80 -9.46
N GLU A 131 24.33 -3.80 -10.34
CA GLU A 131 24.74 -2.45 -9.94
C GLU A 131 23.59 -1.73 -9.22
N THR A 132 22.39 -1.81 -9.78
CA THR A 132 21.18 -1.27 -9.15
C THR A 132 20.86 -1.99 -7.83
N TRP A 133 20.85 -3.34 -7.81
CA TRP A 133 20.47 -4.12 -6.63
C TRP A 133 21.38 -3.84 -5.42
N LYS A 134 22.67 -3.60 -5.64
CA LYS A 134 23.62 -3.31 -4.57
C LYS A 134 23.24 -2.09 -3.72
N ASP A 135 22.56 -1.11 -4.31
CA ASP A 135 22.14 0.12 -3.65
C ASP A 135 20.70 0.05 -3.10
N VAL A 136 20.00 -1.07 -3.30
CA VAL A 136 18.65 -1.29 -2.76
C VAL A 136 18.72 -1.64 -1.28
N GLU A 137 18.11 -0.79 -0.45
CA GLU A 137 17.90 -1.11 0.96
C GLU A 137 16.69 -2.03 1.12
N VAL A 138 16.90 -3.22 1.69
CA VAL A 138 15.82 -4.14 2.08
C VAL A 138 15.31 -3.78 3.47
N VAL A 139 14.02 -3.47 3.57
CA VAL A 139 13.34 -3.08 4.81
C VAL A 139 12.26 -4.11 5.16
N HIS A 140 12.36 -4.71 6.33
CA HIS A 140 11.35 -5.65 6.81
C HIS A 140 10.27 -4.90 7.60
N ILE A 141 9.01 -5.12 7.24
CA ILE A 141 7.86 -4.62 7.99
C ILE A 141 7.31 -5.78 8.82
N ASP A 142 7.22 -5.57 10.14
CA ASP A 142 6.62 -6.53 11.06
C ASP A 142 5.28 -6.02 11.55
N ILE A 143 4.19 -6.64 11.09
CA ILE A 143 2.84 -6.22 11.45
C ILE A 143 2.47 -6.48 12.92
N GLY A 144 3.19 -7.39 13.60
CA GLY A 144 3.02 -7.65 15.03
C GLY A 144 3.87 -6.74 15.94
N ASP A 145 4.81 -5.97 15.38
CA ASP A 145 5.73 -5.13 16.15
C ASP A 145 5.16 -3.72 16.38
N ARG A 146 4.72 -3.46 17.63
CA ARG A 146 4.17 -2.16 18.04
C ARG A 146 5.16 -1.00 17.85
N THR A 147 6.47 -1.24 17.87
CA THR A 147 7.48 -0.18 17.74
C THR A 147 7.57 0.39 16.33
N GLN A 148 6.99 -0.27 15.33
CA GLN A 148 6.96 0.19 13.93
C GLN A 148 5.76 1.09 13.62
N VAL A 149 4.89 1.35 14.59
CA VAL A 149 3.69 2.17 14.47
C VAL A 149 3.85 3.40 15.37
N SER A 150 3.56 4.60 14.85
CA SER A 150 3.55 5.81 15.68
C SER A 150 2.36 5.79 16.64
N ASP A 151 2.45 6.58 17.72
CA ASP A 151 1.33 6.69 18.65
C ASP A 151 0.09 7.31 18.00
N ASP A 152 0.27 8.23 17.05
CA ASP A 152 -0.82 8.87 16.29
C ASP A 152 -1.57 7.89 15.36
N ASP A 153 -0.89 6.86 14.85
CA ASP A 153 -1.49 5.85 13.98
C ASP A 153 -2.06 4.66 14.75
N TYR A 154 -1.64 4.48 16.01
CA TYR A 154 -1.97 3.28 16.74
C TYR A 154 -3.45 3.23 17.13
N LYS A 155 -4.09 2.11 16.75
CA LYS A 155 -5.44 1.78 17.17
C LYS A 155 -5.48 0.34 17.69
N PRO A 156 -6.01 0.09 18.91
CA PRO A 156 -6.07 -1.26 19.48
C PRO A 156 -6.87 -2.27 18.63
N ASP A 157 -7.91 -1.83 17.91
CA ASP A 157 -8.74 -2.65 17.03
C ASP A 157 -8.08 -2.94 15.67
N GLU A 158 -6.97 -2.26 15.36
CA GLU A 158 -6.12 -2.49 14.19
C GLU A 158 -4.74 -3.05 14.64
N ASP A 159 -4.68 -3.72 15.80
CA ASP A 159 -3.46 -4.34 16.32
C ASP A 159 -3.43 -5.87 16.17
N PRO A 160 -2.63 -6.42 15.24
CA PRO A 160 -2.45 -7.86 15.09
C PRO A 160 -1.96 -8.58 16.34
N ALA A 161 -1.25 -7.89 17.24
CA ALA A 161 -0.81 -8.46 18.51
C ALA A 161 -1.96 -8.65 19.53
N LEU A 162 -3.13 -8.05 19.26
CA LEU A 162 -4.34 -8.16 20.10
C LEU A 162 -5.48 -8.90 19.36
N PHE A 163 -5.45 -8.91 18.04
CA PHE A 163 -6.50 -9.51 17.21
C PHE A 163 -6.38 -11.03 17.11
N LYS A 164 -7.50 -11.73 17.30
CA LYS A 164 -7.65 -13.16 17.00
C LYS A 164 -8.89 -13.36 16.13
N SER A 165 -8.69 -13.93 14.95
CA SER A 165 -9.76 -14.27 14.01
C SER A 165 -10.66 -15.34 14.60
N GLN A 166 -11.97 -15.08 14.59
CA GLN A 166 -12.98 -16.04 15.02
C GLN A 166 -13.26 -17.11 13.95
N LYS A 167 -13.04 -16.77 12.67
CA LYS A 167 -13.29 -17.70 11.55
C LYS A 167 -12.14 -18.67 11.30
N THR A 168 -10.90 -18.20 11.46
CA THR A 168 -9.70 -18.97 11.12
C THR A 168 -8.88 -19.39 12.35
N GLY A 169 -9.11 -18.76 13.50
CA GLY A 169 -8.31 -18.97 14.71
C GLY A 169 -6.92 -18.31 14.69
N ARG A 170 -6.51 -17.67 13.57
CA ARG A 170 -5.21 -17.01 13.42
C ARG A 170 -5.09 -15.78 14.33
N GLY A 171 -3.87 -15.53 14.80
CA GLY A 171 -3.57 -14.49 15.79
C GLY A 171 -3.90 -14.91 17.23
N PRO A 172 -3.52 -14.10 18.23
CA PRO A 172 -2.75 -12.87 18.12
C PRO A 172 -1.29 -13.11 17.68
N LEU A 173 -0.69 -12.11 17.02
CA LEU A 173 0.70 -12.15 16.57
C LEU A 173 1.63 -11.67 17.69
N GLY A 174 2.08 -12.60 18.53
CA GLY A 174 3.08 -12.33 19.57
C GLY A 174 4.49 -12.07 19.00
N PRO A 175 5.49 -11.71 19.83
CA PRO A 175 6.83 -11.35 19.35
C PRO A 175 7.54 -12.40 18.51
N ASP A 176 7.25 -13.69 18.73
CA ASP A 176 7.84 -14.82 18.02
C ASP A 176 6.96 -15.35 16.86
N TRP A 177 5.90 -14.63 16.47
CA TRP A 177 4.88 -15.13 15.53
C TRP A 177 5.45 -15.60 14.19
N LYS A 178 6.50 -14.96 13.66
CA LYS A 178 7.16 -15.40 12.42
C LYS A 178 7.85 -16.75 12.56
N ARG A 179 8.49 -17.00 13.71
CA ARG A 179 9.11 -18.29 14.02
C ARG A 179 8.04 -19.36 14.20
N GLU A 180 6.94 -19.02 14.88
CA GLU A 180 5.80 -19.94 15.04
C GLU A 180 5.14 -20.27 13.70
N LEU A 181 4.95 -19.28 12.84
CA LEU A 181 4.41 -19.43 11.49
C LEU A 181 5.29 -20.34 10.63
N ALA A 182 6.61 -20.17 10.67
CA ALA A 182 7.56 -21.02 9.94
C ALA A 182 7.52 -22.50 10.36
N ASN A 183 7.08 -22.78 11.59
CA ASN A 183 7.01 -24.13 12.15
C ASN A 183 5.60 -24.73 12.12
N ASN A 184 4.62 -24.03 11.55
CA ASN A 184 3.22 -24.45 11.53
C ASN A 184 2.75 -24.74 10.10
N GLU A 185 2.72 -26.02 9.73
CA GLU A 185 2.29 -26.47 8.40
C GLU A 185 0.81 -26.16 8.09
N ASP A 186 -0.03 -26.01 9.12
CA ASP A 186 -1.46 -25.74 8.97
C ASP A 186 -1.77 -24.24 8.80
N CYS A 187 -0.79 -23.36 9.02
CA CYS A 187 -0.98 -21.92 8.88
C CYS A 187 -0.34 -21.41 7.59
N PRO A 188 -1.13 -20.91 6.63
CA PRO A 188 -0.57 -20.42 5.38
C PRO A 188 0.22 -19.13 5.61
N HIS A 189 1.23 -18.93 4.78
CA HIS A 189 2.09 -17.76 4.83
C HIS A 189 2.49 -17.30 3.44
N MET A 190 2.79 -16.02 3.34
CA MET A 190 3.29 -15.39 2.14
C MET A 190 4.14 -14.18 2.48
N CYS A 191 4.93 -13.70 1.51
CA CYS A 191 5.62 -12.43 1.58
C CYS A 191 5.29 -11.55 0.38
N ALA A 192 4.97 -10.29 0.65
CA ALA A 192 4.87 -9.26 -0.37
C ALA A 192 6.21 -8.49 -0.47
N TYR A 193 6.87 -8.60 -1.62
CA TYR A 193 8.13 -7.93 -1.95
C TYR A 193 7.83 -6.64 -2.72
N LYS A 194 7.66 -5.53 -2.00
CA LYS A 194 7.26 -4.22 -2.55
C LYS A 194 8.50 -3.37 -2.85
N LEU A 195 8.95 -3.39 -4.10
CA LEU A 195 10.04 -2.55 -4.59
C LEU A 195 9.52 -1.16 -4.93
N VAL A 196 9.94 -0.16 -4.15
CA VAL A 196 9.55 1.23 -4.29
C VAL A 196 10.70 2.04 -4.87
N THR A 197 10.51 2.55 -6.08
CA THR A 197 11.41 3.49 -6.74
C THR A 197 10.81 4.89 -6.69
N VAL A 198 11.52 5.84 -6.07
CA VAL A 198 11.12 7.25 -6.03
C VAL A 198 12.08 8.08 -6.86
N LYS A 199 11.53 8.89 -7.76
CA LYS A 199 12.24 9.96 -8.45
C LYS A 199 11.60 11.29 -8.08
N PHE A 200 12.40 12.23 -7.60
CA PHE A 200 11.97 13.62 -7.43
C PHE A 200 13.12 14.57 -7.76
N ARG A 201 13.08 15.18 -8.95
CA ARG A 201 14.11 16.09 -9.42
C ARG A 201 13.69 17.53 -9.18
N TRP A 202 14.11 18.08 -8.05
CA TRP A 202 13.97 19.50 -7.74
C TRP A 202 15.21 20.02 -7.03
N TRP A 203 15.77 21.13 -7.53
CA TRP A 203 17.01 21.70 -7.00
C TRP A 203 16.88 22.05 -5.51
N GLY A 204 17.74 21.47 -4.68
CA GLY A 204 17.76 21.68 -3.22
C GLY A 204 16.76 20.85 -2.41
N LEU A 205 15.83 20.11 -3.05
CA LEU A 205 14.79 19.33 -2.36
C LEU A 205 14.82 17.82 -2.65
N GLN A 206 15.53 17.38 -3.70
CA GLN A 206 15.58 15.98 -4.14
C GLN A 206 15.69 14.96 -3.00
N GLY A 207 16.83 14.90 -2.32
CA GLY A 207 17.08 13.87 -1.31
C GLY A 207 16.15 13.96 -0.09
N ARG A 208 15.63 15.15 0.23
CA ARG A 208 14.68 15.32 1.35
C ARG A 208 13.32 14.73 0.98
N VAL A 209 12.80 15.03 -0.21
CA VAL A 209 11.49 14.57 -0.65
C VAL A 209 11.50 13.07 -0.97
N GLU A 210 12.55 12.56 -1.62
CA GLU A 210 12.69 11.12 -1.89
C GLU A 210 12.65 10.29 -0.58
N LYS A 211 13.41 10.72 0.44
CA LYS A 211 13.40 10.07 1.77
C LYS A 211 12.05 10.20 2.47
N PHE A 212 11.41 11.37 2.37
CA PHE A 212 10.09 11.60 2.94
C PHE A 212 9.05 10.65 2.34
N ILE A 213 9.01 10.50 1.01
CA ILE A 213 8.10 9.59 0.32
C ILE A 213 8.36 8.15 0.78
N GLN A 214 9.62 7.70 0.80
CA GLN A 214 9.95 6.34 1.30
C GLN A 214 9.49 6.11 2.76
N LYS A 215 9.55 7.14 3.62
CA LYS A 215 9.01 7.07 4.99
C LYS A 215 7.49 6.94 5.00
N GLN A 216 6.78 7.69 4.15
CA GLN A 216 5.32 7.59 4.04
C GLN A 216 4.86 6.27 3.43
N GLU A 217 5.55 5.74 2.42
CA GLU A 217 5.27 4.41 1.86
C GLU A 217 5.45 3.31 2.91
N ARG A 218 6.55 3.36 3.69
CA ARG A 218 6.73 2.45 4.83
C ARG A 218 5.58 2.54 5.83
N ARG A 219 5.20 3.75 6.24
CA ARG A 219 4.08 4.00 7.18
C ARG A 219 2.77 3.44 6.62
N LEU A 220 2.47 3.72 5.35
CA LEU A 220 1.30 3.20 4.65
C LEU A 220 1.28 1.67 4.64
N PHE A 221 2.38 1.03 4.24
CA PHE A 221 2.46 -0.43 4.21
C PHE A 221 2.32 -1.04 5.60
N THR A 222 2.93 -0.45 6.63
CA THR A 222 2.77 -0.94 8.01
C THR A 222 1.30 -0.90 8.43
N ASN A 223 0.64 0.25 8.32
CA ASN A 223 -0.74 0.42 8.77
C ASN A 223 -1.72 -0.41 7.94
N PHE A 224 -1.55 -0.42 6.61
CA PHE A 224 -2.39 -1.17 5.69
C PHE A 224 -2.39 -2.67 5.99
N HIS A 225 -1.22 -3.27 6.19
CA HIS A 225 -1.14 -4.71 6.41
C HIS A 225 -1.57 -5.13 7.82
N ARG A 226 -1.42 -4.25 8.82
CA ARG A 226 -2.02 -4.43 10.15
C ARG A 226 -3.54 -4.48 10.06
N GLN A 227 -4.15 -3.50 9.38
CA GLN A 227 -5.58 -3.46 9.12
C GLN A 227 -6.07 -4.68 8.33
N LEU A 228 -5.36 -5.05 7.26
CA LEU A 228 -5.68 -6.22 6.45
C LEU A 228 -5.81 -7.48 7.30
N PHE A 229 -4.85 -7.71 8.22
CA PHE A 229 -4.89 -8.86 9.11
C PHE A 229 -6.03 -8.74 10.15
N CYS A 230 -6.20 -7.59 10.79
CA CYS A 230 -7.30 -7.38 11.75
C CYS A 230 -8.69 -7.42 11.12
N TRP A 231 -8.78 -7.27 9.80
CA TRP A 231 -10.02 -7.41 9.04
C TRP A 231 -10.21 -8.81 8.45
N LEU A 232 -9.36 -9.79 8.77
CA LEU A 232 -9.41 -11.16 8.22
C LEU A 232 -10.83 -11.74 8.23
N ASP A 233 -11.55 -11.63 9.35
CA ASP A 233 -12.91 -12.16 9.47
C ASP A 233 -13.93 -11.50 8.53
N LYS A 234 -13.64 -10.29 8.03
CA LYS A 234 -14.51 -9.54 7.11
C LYS A 234 -14.34 -9.98 5.66
N TRP A 235 -13.15 -10.46 5.28
CA TRP A 235 -12.83 -10.72 3.88
C TRP A 235 -12.46 -12.16 3.54
N VAL A 236 -12.10 -13.01 4.50
CA VAL A 236 -11.59 -14.38 4.24
C VAL A 236 -12.55 -15.26 3.45
N ASP A 237 -13.86 -15.07 3.61
CA ASP A 237 -14.89 -15.85 2.90
C ASP A 237 -15.39 -15.17 1.61
N LEU A 238 -14.86 -14.00 1.25
CA LEU A 238 -15.30 -13.29 0.06
C LEU A 238 -14.71 -13.94 -1.20
N SER A 239 -15.55 -14.10 -2.21
CA SER A 239 -15.09 -14.47 -3.55
C SER A 239 -14.59 -13.24 -4.32
N MET A 240 -13.80 -13.46 -5.36
CA MET A 240 -13.43 -12.39 -6.29
C MET A 240 -14.65 -11.70 -6.92
N ALA A 241 -15.76 -12.42 -7.11
CA ALA A 241 -17.00 -11.82 -7.60
C ALA A 241 -17.65 -10.87 -6.58
N ASP A 242 -17.52 -11.16 -5.28
CA ASP A 242 -17.98 -10.26 -4.22
C ASP A 242 -17.12 -9.00 -4.17
N ILE A 243 -15.80 -9.16 -4.30
CA ILE A 243 -14.85 -8.04 -4.38
C ILE A 243 -15.18 -7.11 -5.56
N ARG A 244 -15.47 -7.64 -6.75
CA ARG A 244 -15.83 -6.79 -7.91
C ARG A 244 -17.08 -5.95 -7.65
N ARG A 245 -18.11 -6.53 -7.02
CA ARG A 245 -19.31 -5.76 -6.63
C ARG A 245 -18.97 -4.69 -5.60
N MET A 246 -18.15 -5.01 -4.61
CA MET A 246 -17.69 -4.05 -3.61
C MET A 246 -16.87 -2.90 -4.20
N GLU A 247 -16.02 -3.15 -5.20
CA GLU A 247 -15.25 -2.11 -5.89
C GLU A 247 -16.19 -1.13 -6.62
N GLU A 248 -17.22 -1.63 -7.31
CA GLU A 248 -18.22 -0.80 -7.99
C GLU A 248 -19.02 0.06 -7.00
N GLU A 249 -19.44 -0.50 -5.87
CA GLU A 249 -20.12 0.23 -4.80
C GLU A 249 -19.18 1.28 -4.18
N THR A 250 -17.94 0.89 -3.89
CA THR A 250 -16.93 1.77 -3.31
C THR A 250 -16.62 2.96 -4.20
N GLN A 251 -16.53 2.76 -5.52
CA GLN A 251 -16.31 3.86 -6.46
C GLN A 251 -17.39 4.93 -6.33
N ARG A 252 -18.67 4.53 -6.25
CA ARG A 252 -19.80 5.45 -6.08
C ARG A 252 -19.76 6.15 -4.72
N GLU A 253 -19.51 5.40 -3.65
CA GLU A 253 -19.43 5.94 -2.29
C GLU A 253 -18.29 6.96 -2.13
N LEU A 254 -17.13 6.70 -2.74
CA LEU A 254 -15.98 7.59 -2.66
C LEU A 254 -16.28 8.96 -3.28
N ASP A 255 -16.97 8.99 -4.42
CA ASP A 255 -17.38 10.26 -5.05
C ASP A 255 -18.36 11.04 -4.18
N GLU A 256 -19.33 10.36 -3.57
CA GLU A 256 -20.29 11.02 -2.66
C GLU A 256 -19.61 11.55 -1.39
N ILE A 257 -18.78 10.73 -0.75
CA ILE A 257 -18.08 11.09 0.50
C ILE A 257 -17.06 12.21 0.24
N ARG A 258 -16.36 12.18 -0.90
CA ARG A 258 -15.44 13.25 -1.29
C ARG A 258 -16.16 14.58 -1.41
N GLN A 259 -17.35 14.62 -2.03
CA GLN A 259 -18.11 15.86 -2.23
C GLN A 259 -18.83 16.36 -0.97
N LYS A 260 -19.37 15.45 -0.15
CA LYS A 260 -20.29 15.80 0.96
C LYS A 260 -19.73 15.58 2.36
N GLY A 261 -18.64 14.84 2.49
CA GLY A 261 -18.04 14.48 3.78
C GLY A 261 -17.10 15.54 4.35
N THR A 262 -16.58 15.28 5.53
CA THR A 262 -15.48 16.04 6.14
C THR A 262 -14.13 15.37 5.86
N VAL A 263 -13.05 16.17 5.84
CA VAL A 263 -11.66 15.69 5.71
C VAL A 263 -11.34 14.72 6.85
N ARG A 264 -10.73 13.58 6.52
CA ARG A 264 -10.44 12.48 7.45
C ARG A 264 -9.24 11.65 7.00
N GLY A 265 -8.79 10.71 7.85
CA GLY A 265 -7.70 9.78 7.54
C GLY A 265 -6.32 10.36 7.82
N MET A 266 -5.28 9.73 7.27
CA MET A 266 -3.89 10.09 7.56
C MET A 266 -3.55 11.49 7.03
N THR A 267 -2.79 12.23 7.84
CA THR A 267 -2.10 13.48 7.48
C THR A 267 -0.60 13.28 7.65
N ALA A 268 0.19 13.91 6.79
CA ALA A 268 1.63 13.96 6.95
C ALA A 268 2.01 15.25 7.70
N GLY A 269 2.63 15.09 8.87
CA GLY A 269 3.19 16.20 9.64
C GLY A 269 4.53 16.69 9.08
N ASP A 270 4.92 17.90 9.48
CA ASP A 270 6.26 18.46 9.28
C ASP A 270 7.26 17.81 10.26
N GLU A 271 7.58 16.53 10.08
CA GLU A 271 8.73 15.88 10.76
C GLU A 271 9.97 15.87 9.87
#